data_AF-A0A6I4XMD6-F1
#
_entry.id   AF-A0A6I4XMD6-F1
#
_cell.length_a   1.000
_cell.length_b   1.000
_cell.length_c   1.000
_cell.angle_alpha   90.00
_cell.angle_beta   90.00
_cell.angle_gamma   90.00
#
_symmetry.space_group_name_H-M   'P 1'
#
loop_
_entity.id
_entity.type
_entity.pdbx_description
1 polymer ?
#
loop_
_entity_poly.entity_id
_entity_poly.type
_entity_poly.pdbx_seq_one_letter_code
_entity_poly.pdbx_strand_id
1 'polypeptide(L)'
;TQVQKAERSLLFRLMNEQGVRQTVQQLTDFSFAHDEYQELYFLLESYATLHQSFDIADFINFLQDNQTKQLAIEIAYQNLSEESSEREVADLLHVIALSSIAEAIEQKKIQQQEAKRVGNQQLEAELTMEIIQLARQLKAQRTFT
;
A
#
# COMPACT_ATOMS: atom_id res chain seq x y z
N THR A 1 -5.96 10.80 7.00
CA THR A 1 -7.29 10.30 6.56
C THR A 1 -7.57 8.93 7.21
N GLN A 2 -8.78 8.35 7.06
CA GLN A 2 -9.05 7.00 7.56
C GLN A 2 -8.13 5.95 6.89
N VAL A 3 -7.85 6.13 5.60
CA VAL A 3 -6.93 5.31 4.79
C VAL A 3 -5.51 5.34 5.36
N GLN A 4 -4.93 6.53 5.56
CA GLN A 4 -3.58 6.65 6.16
C GLN A 4 -3.47 5.97 7.52
N LYS A 5 -4.52 6.05 8.35
CA LYS A 5 -4.52 5.32 9.63
C LYS A 5 -4.53 3.81 9.40
N ALA A 6 -5.32 3.32 8.45
CA ALA A 6 -5.37 1.91 8.12
C ALA A 6 -4.02 1.43 7.57
N GLU A 7 -3.38 2.20 6.69
CA GLU A 7 -2.07 1.89 6.11
C GLU A 7 -0.96 1.84 7.16
N ARG A 8 -0.92 2.84 8.06
CA ARG A 8 0.02 2.86 9.19
C ARG A 8 -0.18 1.66 10.11
N SER A 9 -1.43 1.37 10.47
CA SER A 9 -1.76 0.18 11.26
C SER A 9 -1.32 -1.09 10.54
N LEU A 10 -1.61 -1.24 9.24
CA LEU A 10 -1.21 -2.41 8.48
C LEU A 10 0.31 -2.57 8.42
N LEU A 11 1.07 -1.49 8.17
CA LEU A 11 2.54 -1.54 8.16
C LEU A 11 3.10 -1.91 9.54
N PHE A 12 2.54 -1.38 10.62
CA PHE A 12 2.90 -1.79 11.97
C PHE A 12 2.69 -3.30 12.18
N ARG A 13 1.54 -3.83 11.74
CA ARG A 13 1.23 -5.26 11.77
C ARG A 13 2.18 -6.05 10.91
N LEU A 14 2.50 -5.57 9.72
CA LEU A 14 3.48 -6.19 8.83
C LEU A 14 4.89 -6.18 9.44
N MET A 15 5.24 -5.26 10.33
CA MET A 15 6.54 -5.26 11.00
C MET A 15 6.59 -6.23 12.19
N ASN A 16 5.49 -6.39 12.92
CA ASN A 16 5.45 -7.18 14.15
C ASN A 16 4.94 -8.61 13.93
N GLU A 17 3.98 -8.80 13.04
CA GLU A 17 3.25 -10.06 12.84
C GLU A 17 3.63 -10.72 11.51
N GLN A 18 4.27 -11.89 11.58
CA GLN A 18 4.60 -12.67 10.38
C GLN A 18 3.35 -13.21 9.66
N GLY A 19 2.29 -13.56 10.39
CA GLY A 19 1.03 -14.05 9.78
C GLY A 19 0.37 -13.01 8.88
N VAL A 20 0.39 -11.73 9.29
CA VAL A 20 -0.11 -10.62 8.47
C VAL A 20 0.75 -10.45 7.22
N ARG A 21 2.09 -10.51 7.34
CA ARG A 21 3.00 -10.46 6.17
C ARG A 21 2.69 -11.54 5.15
N GLN A 22 2.55 -12.78 5.60
CA GLN A 22 2.24 -13.90 4.70
C GLN A 22 0.89 -13.71 4.01
N THR A 23 -0.12 -13.25 4.73
CA THR A 23 -1.44 -12.93 4.16
C THR A 23 -1.33 -11.87 3.07
N VAL A 24 -0.61 -10.78 3.31
CA VAL A 24 -0.46 -9.70 2.33
C VAL A 24 0.38 -10.12 1.13
N GLN A 25 1.45 -10.89 1.34
CA GLN A 25 2.26 -11.44 0.25
C GLN A 25 1.49 -12.37 -0.69
N GLN A 26 0.42 -13.01 -0.20
CA GLN A 26 -0.48 -13.81 -1.05
C GLN A 26 -1.42 -12.95 -1.90
N LEU A 27 -1.58 -11.66 -1.58
CA LEU A 27 -2.40 -10.72 -2.35
C LEU A 27 -1.57 -10.13 -3.51
N THR A 28 -1.65 -10.79 -4.66
CA THR A 28 -0.90 -10.38 -5.88
C THR A 28 -1.20 -8.95 -6.35
N ASP A 29 -2.40 -8.42 -6.07
CA ASP A 29 -2.87 -7.10 -6.52
C ASP A 29 -2.98 -6.09 -5.36
N PHE A 30 -2.30 -6.32 -4.25
CA PHE A 30 -2.34 -5.39 -3.13
C PHE A 30 -1.36 -4.23 -3.33
N SER A 31 -1.87 -3.01 -3.19
CA SER A 31 -1.07 -1.81 -3.08
C SER A 31 -1.65 -0.88 -2.02
N PHE A 32 -0.75 -0.17 -1.35
CA PHE A 32 -1.07 1.01 -0.56
C PHE A 32 -1.60 2.12 -1.46
N ALA A 33 -2.40 3.00 -0.89
CA ALA A 33 -2.97 4.15 -1.57
C ALA A 33 -1.93 5.27 -1.71
N HIS A 34 -1.15 5.52 -0.64
CA HIS A 34 -0.09 6.52 -0.68
C HIS A 34 1.27 5.90 -1.02
N ASP A 35 2.00 6.59 -1.90
CA ASP A 35 3.33 6.17 -2.37
C ASP A 35 4.34 5.99 -1.23
N GLU A 36 4.28 6.83 -0.18
CA GLU A 36 5.18 6.74 0.98
C GLU A 36 5.08 5.41 1.74
N TYR A 37 3.85 4.86 1.86
CA TYR A 37 3.62 3.57 2.50
C TYR A 37 3.94 2.42 1.56
N GLN A 38 3.65 2.59 0.26
CA GLN A 38 3.99 1.60 -0.77
C GLN A 38 5.51 1.40 -0.86
N GLU A 39 6.29 2.48 -0.85
CA GLU A 39 7.75 2.42 -0.85
C GLU A 39 8.28 1.70 0.40
N LEU A 40 7.75 2.06 1.57
CA LEU A 40 8.15 1.40 2.82
C LEU A 40 7.82 -0.09 2.81
N TYR A 41 6.68 -0.49 2.25
CA TYR A 41 6.30 -1.88 2.06
C TYR A 41 7.28 -2.63 1.16
N PHE A 42 7.67 -2.07 0.02
CA PHE A 42 8.64 -2.71 -0.87
C PHE A 42 10.01 -2.89 -0.20
N LEU A 43 10.45 -1.90 0.58
CA LEU A 43 11.69 -2.00 1.35
C LEU A 43 11.59 -3.07 2.44
N LEU A 44 10.43 -3.18 3.10
CA LEU A 44 10.14 -4.22 4.09
C LEU A 44 10.21 -5.61 3.46
N GLU A 45 9.61 -5.82 2.30
CA GLU A 45 9.67 -7.09 1.57
C GLU A 45 11.10 -7.43 1.14
N SER A 46 11.81 -6.45 0.57
CA SER A 46 13.22 -6.61 0.18
C SER A 46 14.07 -7.01 1.40
N TYR A 47 13.89 -6.35 2.53
CA TYR A 47 14.57 -6.71 3.77
C TYR A 47 14.17 -8.12 4.29
N ALA A 48 12.88 -8.44 4.29
CA ALA A 48 12.37 -9.74 4.76
C ALA A 48 12.79 -10.92 3.87
N THR A 49 13.06 -10.69 2.58
CA THR A 49 13.60 -11.72 1.67
C THR A 49 15.10 -11.95 1.88
N LEU A 50 15.84 -10.92 2.30
CA LEU A 50 17.27 -10.98 2.58
C LEU A 50 17.59 -11.56 3.98
N HIS A 51 16.68 -11.39 4.94
CA HIS A 51 16.88 -11.78 6.35
C HIS A 51 15.82 -12.81 6.81
N GLN A 52 16.26 -13.93 7.39
CA GLN A 52 15.34 -14.95 7.93
C GLN A 52 14.54 -14.47 9.15
N SER A 53 15.07 -13.52 9.91
CA SER A 53 14.43 -12.92 11.08
C SER A 53 14.24 -11.44 10.83
N PHE A 54 13.01 -10.96 10.93
CA PHE A 54 12.73 -9.54 10.87
C PHE A 54 13.03 -8.88 12.21
N ASP A 55 13.89 -7.85 12.19
CA ASP A 55 14.17 -6.99 13.32
C ASP A 55 13.91 -5.53 12.90
N ILE A 56 13.11 -4.81 13.69
CA ILE A 56 12.70 -3.43 13.39
C ILE A 56 13.89 -2.47 13.42
N ALA A 57 14.82 -2.64 14.37
CA ALA A 57 15.98 -1.77 14.49
C ALA A 57 16.93 -1.96 13.31
N ASP A 58 17.18 -3.21 12.91
CA ASP A 58 17.97 -3.52 11.72
C ASP A 58 17.28 -3.05 10.44
N PHE A 59 15.97 -3.20 10.33
CA PHE A 59 15.19 -2.67 9.21
C PHE A 59 15.31 -1.14 9.10
N ILE A 60 15.16 -0.40 10.21
CA ILE A 60 15.33 1.06 10.22
C ILE A 60 16.76 1.45 9.81
N ASN A 61 17.76 0.67 10.21
CA ASN A 61 19.15 0.88 9.78
C ASN A 61 19.37 0.59 8.29
N PHE A 62 18.64 -0.38 7.73
CA PHE A 62 18.67 -0.75 6.31
C PHE A 62 18.10 0.34 5.40
N LEU A 63 17.08 1.08 5.86
CA LEU A 63 16.55 2.22 5.14
C LEU A 63 17.68 3.23 4.88
N GLN A 64 17.72 3.84 3.69
CA GLN A 64 18.74 4.85 3.37
C GLN A 64 18.17 6.26 3.47
N ASP A 65 16.92 6.44 3.06
CA ASP A 65 16.24 7.72 3.06
C ASP A 65 15.77 8.13 4.47
N ASN A 66 15.98 9.40 4.81
CA ASN A 66 15.64 9.93 6.13
C ASN A 66 14.12 10.09 6.32
N GLN A 67 13.36 10.40 5.28
CA GLN A 67 11.90 10.48 5.36
C GLN A 67 11.32 9.09 5.60
N THR A 68 11.75 8.09 4.82
CA THR A 68 11.31 6.71 4.98
C THR A 68 11.69 6.13 6.33
N LYS A 69 12.90 6.45 6.85
CA LYS A 69 13.31 6.12 8.22
C LYS A 69 12.37 6.70 9.26
N GLN A 70 12.11 8.01 9.15
CA GLN A 70 11.26 8.68 10.12
C GLN A 70 9.85 8.09 10.10
N LEU A 71 9.31 7.80 8.90
CA LEU A 71 8.02 7.13 8.74
C LEU A 71 8.01 5.75 9.40
N ALA A 72 9.04 4.93 9.16
CA ALA A 72 9.17 3.60 9.77
C ALA A 72 9.25 3.67 11.29
N ILE A 73 10.03 4.62 11.84
CA ILE A 73 10.12 4.88 13.28
C ILE A 73 8.74 5.28 13.82
N GLU A 74 8.07 6.25 13.18
CA GLU A 74 6.75 6.70 13.62
C GLU A 74 5.72 5.57 13.64
N ILE A 75 5.78 4.67 12.66
CA ILE A 75 4.89 3.49 12.61
C ILE A 75 5.28 2.48 13.69
N ALA A 76 6.56 2.14 13.82
CA ALA A 76 7.04 1.15 14.78
C ALA A 76 6.80 1.55 16.23
N TYR A 77 6.89 2.84 16.55
CA TYR A 77 6.69 3.39 17.89
C TYR A 77 5.26 3.94 18.10
N GLN A 78 4.31 3.65 17.22
CA GLN A 78 2.91 3.97 17.49
C GLN A 78 2.41 3.16 18.69
N ASN A 79 1.64 3.82 19.57
CA ASN A 79 0.91 3.15 20.66
C ASN A 79 -0.31 2.40 20.09
N LEU A 80 -0.03 1.37 19.28
CA LEU A 80 -0.99 0.38 18.83
C LEU A 80 -0.81 -0.88 19.66
N SER A 81 -1.90 -1.59 19.91
CA SER A 81 -1.85 -2.87 20.62
C SER A 81 -1.02 -3.86 19.82
N GLU A 82 -0.06 -4.55 20.44
CA GLU A 82 0.83 -5.50 19.73
C GLU A 82 0.07 -6.68 19.10
N GLU A 83 -1.14 -6.96 19.58
CA GLU A 83 -2.02 -7.99 19.02
C GLU A 83 -3.18 -7.38 18.22
N SER A 84 -3.45 -7.94 17.04
CA SER A 84 -4.66 -7.70 16.25
C SER A 84 -5.45 -8.98 16.12
N SER A 85 -6.75 -8.84 15.93
CA SER A 85 -7.56 -9.96 15.45
C SER A 85 -7.43 -10.10 13.94
N GLU A 86 -7.56 -11.32 13.42
CA GLU A 86 -7.59 -11.57 11.97
C GLU A 86 -8.67 -10.74 11.26
N ARG A 87 -9.82 -10.52 11.92
CA ARG A 87 -10.91 -9.68 11.38
C ARG A 87 -10.48 -8.23 11.22
N GLU A 88 -9.77 -7.70 12.21
CA GLU A 88 -9.26 -6.32 12.16
C GLU A 88 -8.28 -6.15 10.99
N VAL A 89 -7.38 -7.11 10.79
CA VAL A 89 -6.44 -7.10 9.65
C VAL A 89 -7.19 -7.18 8.32
N ALA A 90 -8.18 -8.05 8.21
CA ALA A 90 -8.99 -8.18 7.00
C ALA A 90 -9.75 -6.88 6.67
N ASP A 91 -10.35 -6.23 7.67
CA ASP A 91 -11.04 -4.96 7.52
C ASP A 91 -10.07 -3.84 7.09
N LEU A 92 -8.88 -3.78 7.69
CA LEU A 92 -7.83 -2.83 7.31
C LEU A 92 -7.41 -3.02 5.85
N LEU A 93 -7.12 -4.26 5.45
CA LEU A 93 -6.75 -4.60 4.07
C LEU A 93 -7.84 -4.20 3.08
N HIS A 94 -9.10 -4.43 3.43
CA HIS A 94 -10.23 -4.07 2.58
C HIS A 94 -10.36 -2.55 2.39
N VAL A 95 -10.23 -1.77 3.48
CA VAL A 95 -10.27 -0.30 3.41
C VAL A 95 -9.12 0.24 2.56
N ILE A 96 -7.91 -0.32 2.72
CA ILE A 96 -6.74 0.13 1.96
C ILE A 96 -6.90 -0.23 0.48
N ALA A 97 -7.27 -1.46 0.15
CA ALA A 97 -7.43 -1.91 -1.22
C ALA A 97 -8.49 -1.11 -1.99
N LEU A 98 -9.63 -0.83 -1.36
CA LEU A 98 -10.66 0.01 -1.97
C LEU A 98 -10.16 1.43 -2.25
N SER A 99 -9.38 1.97 -1.32
CA SER A 99 -8.88 3.34 -1.39
C SER A 99 -7.73 3.48 -2.38
N SER A 100 -6.84 2.49 -2.43
CA SER A 100 -5.72 2.47 -3.37
C SER A 100 -6.19 2.37 -4.81
N ILE A 101 -7.18 1.53 -5.10
CA ILE A 101 -7.78 1.48 -6.44
C ILE A 101 -8.46 2.81 -6.78
N ALA A 102 -9.15 3.45 -5.83
CA ALA A 102 -9.79 4.73 -6.06
C ALA A 102 -8.78 5.85 -6.34
N GLU A 103 -7.70 5.94 -5.55
CA GLU A 103 -6.63 6.91 -5.75
C GLU A 103 -5.87 6.65 -7.06
N ALA A 104 -5.57 5.39 -7.39
CA ALA A 104 -4.92 5.03 -8.66
C ALA A 104 -5.76 5.46 -9.87
N ILE A 105 -7.09 5.33 -9.80
CA ILE A 105 -8.00 5.83 -10.84
C ILE A 105 -7.91 7.36 -10.95
N GLU A 106 -7.88 8.07 -9.82
CA GLU A 106 -7.81 9.53 -9.81
C GLU A 106 -6.47 10.04 -10.36
N GLN A 107 -5.35 9.44 -9.95
CA GLN A 107 -4.02 9.76 -10.47
C GLN A 107 -3.93 9.52 -11.98
N LYS A 108 -4.42 8.37 -12.47
CA LYS A 108 -4.41 8.09 -13.92
C LYS A 108 -5.31 9.04 -14.70
N LYS A 109 -6.42 9.52 -14.12
CA LYS A 109 -7.25 10.56 -14.74
C LYS A 109 -6.51 11.89 -14.87
N ILE A 110 -5.76 12.29 -13.84
CA ILE A 110 -4.93 13.49 -13.89
C ILE A 110 -3.87 13.34 -14.99
N GLN A 111 -3.15 12.22 -15.02
CA GLN A 111 -2.17 11.92 -16.07
C GLN A 111 -2.80 11.91 -17.47
N GLN A 112 -4.01 11.38 -17.62
CA GLN A 112 -4.75 11.38 -18.89
C GLN A 112 -5.06 12.82 -19.34
N GLN A 113 -5.48 13.68 -18.41
CA GLN A 113 -5.75 15.08 -18.69
C GLN A 113 -4.46 15.83 -19.10
N GLU A 114 -3.33 15.52 -18.47
CA GLU A 114 -2.03 16.05 -18.86
C GLU A 114 -1.57 15.55 -20.23
N ALA A 115 -1.70 14.24 -20.51
CA ALA A 115 -1.41 13.63 -21.80
C ALA A 115 -2.19 14.31 -22.93
N LYS A 116 -3.47 14.58 -22.69
CA LYS A 116 -4.34 15.33 -23.61
C LYS A 116 -3.86 16.76 -23.82
N ARG A 117 -3.38 17.43 -22.77
CA ARG A 117 -2.82 18.79 -22.85
C ARG A 117 -1.55 18.85 -23.69
N VAL A 118 -0.70 17.83 -23.63
CA VAL A 118 0.54 17.75 -24.41
C VAL A 118 0.34 17.11 -25.79
N GLY A 119 -0.87 16.68 -26.13
CA GLY A 119 -1.22 16.08 -27.42
C GLY A 119 -0.78 14.62 -27.61
N ASN A 120 -0.47 13.91 -26.52
CA ASN A 120 -0.03 12.52 -26.56
C ASN A 120 -1.25 11.56 -26.57
N GLN A 121 -1.82 11.33 -27.75
CA GLN A 121 -3.00 10.49 -27.94
C GLN A 121 -2.76 9.00 -27.62
N GLN A 122 -1.53 8.50 -27.78
CA GLN A 122 -1.21 7.13 -27.44
C GLN A 122 -1.27 6.91 -25.93
N LEU A 123 -0.63 7.79 -25.16
CA LEU A 123 -0.65 7.76 -23.70
C LEU A 123 -2.08 7.96 -23.15
N GLU A 124 -2.89 8.81 -23.78
CA GLU A 124 -4.31 8.97 -23.43
C GLU A 124 -5.10 7.65 -23.55
N ALA A 125 -4.90 6.90 -24.64
CA ALA A 125 -5.58 5.63 -24.86
C ALA A 125 -5.12 4.53 -23.88
N GLU A 126 -3.81 4.45 -23.61
CA GLU A 126 -3.22 3.52 -22.63
C GLU A 126 -3.80 3.77 -21.22
N LEU A 127 -3.74 5.02 -20.74
CA LEU A 127 -4.29 5.40 -19.44
C LEU A 127 -5.80 5.15 -19.34
N THR A 128 -6.54 5.31 -20.44
CA THR A 128 -7.98 5.01 -20.48
C THR A 128 -8.25 3.53 -20.22
N MET A 129 -7.49 2.63 -20.86
CA MET A 129 -7.65 1.18 -20.66
C MET A 129 -7.33 0.79 -19.21
N GLU A 130 -6.28 1.36 -18.63
CA GLU A 130 -5.91 1.12 -17.24
C GLU A 130 -6.98 1.64 -16.26
N ILE A 131 -7.52 2.83 -16.48
CA ILE A 131 -8.64 3.36 -15.68
C ILE A 131 -9.86 2.43 -15.74
N ILE A 132 -10.19 1.89 -16.91
CA ILE A 132 -11.32 0.95 -17.06
C ILE A 132 -11.06 -0.35 -16.31
N GLN A 133 -9.84 -0.88 -16.36
CA GLN A 133 -9.45 -2.10 -15.62
C GLN A 133 -9.57 -1.87 -14.11
N LEU A 134 -8.99 -0.78 -13.60
CA LEU A 134 -9.08 -0.41 -12.19
C LEU A 134 -10.53 -0.17 -11.75
N ALA A 135 -11.35 0.50 -12.58
CA ALA A 135 -12.76 0.74 -12.28
C ALA A 135 -13.58 -0.56 -12.21
N ARG A 136 -13.22 -1.57 -13.01
CA ARG A 136 -13.82 -2.91 -12.92
C ARG A 136 -13.40 -3.62 -11.64
N GLN A 137 -12.11 -3.55 -11.26
CA GLN A 137 -11.62 -4.10 -9.99
C GLN A 137 -12.31 -3.45 -8.79
N LEU A 138 -12.45 -2.12 -8.78
CA LEU A 138 -13.16 -1.39 -7.74
C LEU A 138 -14.62 -1.84 -7.60
N LYS A 139 -15.31 -2.01 -8.72
CA LYS A 139 -16.69 -2.54 -8.71
C LYS A 139 -16.72 -3.96 -8.17
N ALA A 140 -15.82 -4.84 -8.62
CA ALA A 140 -15.77 -6.21 -8.13
C ALA A 140 -15.59 -6.24 -6.61
N GLN A 141 -14.60 -5.53 -6.07
CA GLN A 141 -14.34 -5.49 -4.62
C GLN A 141 -15.49 -4.91 -3.80
N ARG A 142 -16.23 -3.92 -4.32
CA ARG A 142 -17.43 -3.36 -3.65
C ARG A 142 -18.66 -4.27 -3.70
N THR A 143 -18.68 -5.28 -4.57
CA THR A 143 -19.82 -6.20 -4.69
C THR A 143 -19.65 -7.45 -3.81
N PHE A 144 -18.47 -7.65 -3.21
CA PHE A 144 -18.18 -8.78 -2.31
C PHE A 144 -18.46 -8.49 -0.82
N THR A 145 -19.02 -7.32 -0.50
CA THR A 145 -19.63 -6.99 0.81
C THR A 145 -21.14 -7.16 0.77
#